data_AF-A0A2A4M637-F1
#
_entry.id   AF-A0A2A4M637-F1
#
_cell.length_a   1.000
_cell.length_b   1.000
_cell.length_c   1.000
_cell.angle_alpha   90.00
_cell.angle_beta   90.00
_cell.angle_gamma   90.00
#
_symmetry.space_group_name_H-M   'P 1'
#
loop_
_entity.id
_entity.type
_entity.pdbx_description
1 polymer ?
#
loop_
_entity_poly.entity_id
_entity_poly.type
_entity_poly.pdbx_seq_one_letter_code
_entity_poly.pdbx_strand_id
1 'polypeptide(L)'
;MFIGPLIAASITYIYRDSFSFTAKSFGTLVTPTPITLQRLYDTKLQPLTQTNNSNKWLLIYIAKQPCATICKQELQLVHNTHIALHKYSDTVMPGLAYLSDINISLQQLQPGNIIIVDPRGNYIMRYAEPITAINAKAIIIDLKKLVKFPHVADTKQ
;
A
#
# COMPACT_ATOMS: atom_id res chain seq x y z
N MET A 1 -21.42 -15.33 44.16
CA MET A 1 -20.27 -16.14 43.68
C MET A 1 -19.88 -15.64 42.29
N PHE A 2 -18.68 -15.08 42.13
CA PHE A 2 -18.23 -14.32 40.95
C PHE A 2 -17.49 -15.24 39.95
N ILE A 3 -18.19 -16.24 39.40
CA ILE A 3 -17.58 -17.26 38.50
C ILE A 3 -17.52 -16.76 37.04
N GLY A 4 -18.20 -15.66 36.71
CA GLY A 4 -18.28 -15.08 35.36
C GLY A 4 -16.93 -14.93 34.65
N PRO A 5 -15.88 -14.37 35.29
CA PRO A 5 -14.56 -14.25 34.68
C PRO A 5 -13.91 -15.59 34.33
N LEU A 6 -14.14 -16.62 35.16
CA LEU A 6 -13.57 -17.96 34.95
C LEU A 6 -14.24 -18.65 33.75
N ILE A 7 -15.57 -18.52 33.64
CA ILE A 7 -16.34 -19.08 32.52
C ILE A 7 -15.92 -18.39 31.21
N ALA A 8 -15.80 -17.06 31.21
CA ALA A 8 -15.37 -16.32 30.03
C ALA A 8 -13.94 -16.69 29.60
N ALA A 9 -13.01 -16.87 30.56
CA ALA A 9 -11.65 -17.33 30.29
C ALA A 9 -11.62 -18.76 29.70
N SER A 10 -12.41 -19.68 30.25
CA SER A 10 -12.49 -21.06 29.75
C SER A 10 -13.09 -21.12 28.34
N ILE A 11 -14.14 -20.34 28.06
CA ILE A 11 -14.74 -20.26 26.72
C ILE A 11 -13.70 -19.71 25.72
N THR A 12 -13.03 -18.61 26.04
CA THR A 12 -11.99 -18.05 25.16
C THR A 12 -10.81 -19.00 24.96
N TYR A 13 -10.44 -19.80 25.97
CA TYR A 13 -9.39 -20.81 25.86
C TYR A 13 -9.80 -21.99 24.96
N ILE A 14 -11.01 -22.53 25.13
CA ILE A 14 -11.51 -23.69 24.36
C ILE A 14 -11.71 -23.33 22.88
N TYR A 15 -12.18 -22.12 22.59
CA TYR A 15 -12.40 -21.65 21.22
C TYR A 15 -11.19 -20.92 20.62
N ARG A 16 -10.02 -20.92 21.27
CA ARG A 16 -8.83 -20.20 20.83
C ARG A 16 -8.40 -20.57 19.41
N ASP A 17 -8.45 -21.86 19.07
CA ASP A 17 -8.02 -22.36 17.76
C ASP A 17 -9.06 -22.12 16.64
N SER A 18 -10.31 -21.81 17.01
CA SER A 18 -11.39 -21.42 16.08
C SER A 18 -11.29 -19.94 15.67
N PHE A 19 -10.62 -19.11 16.50
CA PHE A 19 -10.25 -17.76 16.13
C PHE A 19 -8.94 -17.74 15.33
N SER A 20 -9.00 -18.17 14.07
CA SER A 20 -7.91 -17.90 13.13
C SER A 20 -7.94 -16.41 12.77
N PHE A 21 -7.08 -15.60 13.41
CA PHE A 21 -6.75 -14.26 12.92
C PHE A 21 -5.93 -14.40 11.63
N THR A 22 -6.59 -14.83 10.55
CA THR A 22 -5.97 -14.88 9.23
C THR A 22 -5.64 -13.46 8.82
N ALA A 23 -4.35 -13.18 8.64
CA ALA A 23 -3.89 -11.90 8.13
C ALA A 23 -4.45 -11.70 6.71
N LYS A 24 -5.61 -11.05 6.60
CA LYS A 24 -6.21 -10.70 5.32
C LYS A 24 -5.37 -9.62 4.67
N SER A 25 -4.63 -9.99 3.61
CA SER A 25 -3.96 -9.09 2.67
C SER A 25 -4.86 -8.94 1.45
N PHE A 26 -5.13 -7.72 1.03
CA PHE A 26 -6.03 -7.47 -0.10
C PHE A 26 -5.25 -7.24 -1.40
N GLY A 27 -4.02 -6.71 -1.30
CA GLY A 27 -3.09 -6.65 -2.41
C GLY A 27 -2.30 -7.95 -2.57
N THR A 28 -1.73 -8.12 -3.75
CA THR A 28 -0.79 -9.20 -4.03
C THR A 28 0.59 -8.80 -3.52
N LEU A 29 1.13 -9.55 -2.55
CA LEU A 29 2.52 -9.40 -2.18
C LEU A 29 3.39 -9.88 -3.35
N VAL A 30 4.37 -9.08 -3.70
CA VAL A 30 5.41 -9.45 -4.64
C VAL A 30 6.70 -9.67 -3.87
N THR A 31 7.60 -10.44 -4.44
CA THR A 31 8.95 -10.53 -3.89
C THR A 31 9.58 -9.14 -3.92
N PRO A 32 10.24 -8.69 -2.83
CA PRO A 32 10.87 -7.38 -2.79
C PRO A 32 11.81 -7.22 -3.97
N THR A 33 11.47 -6.28 -4.83
CA THR A 33 12.14 -6.11 -6.11
C THR A 33 12.51 -4.64 -6.26
N PRO A 34 13.80 -4.34 -6.52
CA PRO A 34 14.27 -2.98 -6.57
C PRO A 34 13.65 -2.27 -7.78
N ILE A 35 13.10 -1.08 -7.55
CA ILE A 35 12.50 -0.25 -8.60
C ILE A 35 13.20 1.11 -8.63
N THR A 36 13.63 1.52 -9.83
CA THR A 36 14.18 2.86 -10.03
C THR A 36 13.12 3.74 -10.68
N LEU A 37 12.70 4.78 -9.95
CA LEU A 37 11.72 5.76 -10.38
C LEU A 37 12.47 7.00 -10.87
N GLN A 38 12.60 7.16 -12.19
CA GLN A 38 13.34 8.28 -12.78
C GLN A 38 12.63 9.61 -12.53
N ARG A 39 11.30 9.60 -12.67
CA ARG A 39 10.44 10.74 -12.39
C ARG A 39 9.24 10.30 -11.57
N LEU A 40 8.92 11.13 -10.59
CA LEU A 40 7.75 10.99 -9.75
C LEU A 40 6.96 12.29 -9.79
N TYR A 41 5.65 12.14 -9.76
CA TYR A 41 4.70 13.23 -9.76
C TYR A 41 3.85 13.14 -8.50
N ASP A 42 3.45 14.28 -7.94
CA ASP A 42 2.53 14.32 -6.82
C ASP A 42 1.08 14.06 -7.29
N THR A 43 0.13 14.09 -6.34
CA THR A 43 -1.29 13.91 -6.65
C THR A 43 -1.91 15.08 -7.43
N LYS A 44 -1.15 16.18 -7.63
CA LYS A 44 -1.50 17.36 -8.44
C LYS A 44 -0.75 17.39 -9.78
N LEU A 45 -0.07 16.30 -10.16
CA LEU A 45 0.72 16.16 -11.39
C LEU A 45 1.94 17.09 -11.47
N GLN A 46 2.45 17.54 -10.34
CA GLN A 46 3.69 18.32 -10.26
C GLN A 46 4.89 17.40 -10.02
N PRO A 47 6.05 17.67 -10.64
CA PRO A 47 7.24 16.85 -10.45
C PRO A 47 7.70 16.93 -8.99
N LEU A 48 7.90 15.77 -8.37
CA LEU A 48 8.45 15.66 -7.03
C LEU A 48 9.97 15.78 -7.09
N THR A 49 10.53 16.87 -6.57
CA THR A 49 11.98 17.00 -6.38
C THR A 49 12.41 16.00 -5.31
N GLN A 50 13.30 15.08 -5.69
CA GLN A 50 13.72 13.85 -4.99
C GLN A 50 14.47 14.06 -3.66
N THR A 51 14.29 15.19 -2.97
CA THR A 51 15.25 15.64 -1.95
C THR A 51 14.93 15.19 -0.52
N ASN A 52 13.79 14.54 -0.23
CA ASN A 52 13.45 14.18 1.16
C ASN A 52 12.51 12.98 1.37
N ASN A 53 12.46 12.05 0.41
CA ASN A 53 11.52 10.91 0.45
C ASN A 53 12.18 9.56 0.77
N SER A 54 13.49 9.54 1.02
CA SER A 54 14.28 8.31 1.23
C SER A 54 13.88 7.51 2.48
N ASN A 55 13.04 8.07 3.36
CA ASN A 55 12.56 7.40 4.57
C ASN A 55 11.04 7.20 4.60
N LYS A 56 10.33 7.43 3.48
CA LYS A 56 8.86 7.31 3.42
C LYS A 56 8.43 6.16 2.54
N TRP A 57 7.33 5.54 2.91
CA TRP A 57 6.64 4.57 2.06
C TRP A 57 6.01 5.30 0.88
N LEU A 58 6.13 4.77 -0.33
CA LEU A 58 5.54 5.38 -1.51
C LEU A 58 4.29 4.62 -1.92
N LEU A 59 3.18 5.33 -2.08
CA LEU A 59 1.93 4.82 -2.65
C LEU A 59 1.80 5.38 -4.07
N ILE A 60 2.24 4.61 -5.06
CA ILE A 60 2.40 5.11 -6.43
C ILE A 60 1.34 4.50 -7.35
N TYR A 61 0.62 5.36 -8.06
CA TYR A 61 -0.24 4.97 -9.18
C TYR A 61 0.57 4.91 -10.47
N ILE A 62 0.48 3.80 -11.19
CA ILE A 62 1.14 3.59 -12.49
C ILE A 62 0.23 4.10 -13.60
N ALA A 63 0.59 5.21 -14.21
CA ALA A 63 -0.18 5.82 -15.28
C ALA A 63 0.43 5.59 -16.67
N LYS A 64 -0.42 5.71 -17.69
CA LYS A 64 0.01 5.84 -19.10
C LYS A 64 0.02 7.33 -19.48
N GLN A 65 1.00 7.76 -20.29
CA GLN A 65 1.03 9.11 -20.86
C GLN A 65 0.18 9.18 -22.13
N PRO A 66 -0.59 10.27 -22.36
CA PRO A 66 -0.91 11.35 -21.41
C PRO A 66 -1.97 10.93 -20.37
N CYS A 67 -1.98 11.58 -19.19
CA CYS A 67 -2.95 11.26 -18.13
C CYS A 67 -4.36 11.70 -18.52
N ALA A 68 -5.21 10.72 -18.87
CA ALA A 68 -6.63 10.91 -19.20
C ALA A 68 -7.47 11.28 -17.97
N THR A 69 -8.75 11.60 -18.16
CA THR A 69 -9.68 11.94 -17.08
C THR A 69 -9.79 10.84 -16.02
N ILE A 70 -9.81 9.57 -16.44
CA ILE A 70 -9.83 8.40 -15.54
C ILE A 70 -8.58 8.40 -14.65
N CYS A 71 -7.41 8.67 -15.23
CA CYS A 71 -6.15 8.76 -14.47
C CYS A 71 -6.22 9.85 -13.38
N LYS A 72 -6.86 11.00 -13.65
CA LYS A 72 -7.08 12.05 -12.63
C LYS A 72 -8.02 11.59 -11.50
N GLN A 73 -9.06 10.82 -11.83
CA GLN A 73 -10.00 10.29 -10.83
C GLN A 73 -9.33 9.26 -9.92
N GLU A 74 -8.58 8.32 -10.51
CA GLU A 74 -7.80 7.33 -9.77
C GLU A 74 -6.75 8.01 -8.86
N LEU A 75 -6.07 9.03 -9.37
CA LEU A 75 -5.09 9.80 -8.59
C LEU A 75 -5.73 10.54 -7.39
N GLN A 76 -6.95 11.07 -7.55
CA GLN A 76 -7.68 11.64 -6.42
C GLN A 76 -8.04 10.58 -5.39
N LEU A 77 -8.36 9.36 -5.81
CA LEU A 77 -8.64 8.29 -4.86
C LEU A 77 -7.39 7.83 -4.12
N VAL A 78 -6.23 7.84 -4.76
CA VAL A 78 -4.92 7.68 -4.09
C VAL A 78 -4.70 8.79 -3.05
N HIS A 79 -5.00 10.04 -3.40
CA HIS A 79 -4.91 11.16 -2.46
C HIS A 79 -5.84 11.00 -1.25
N ASN A 80 -7.11 10.64 -1.48
CA ASN A 80 -8.08 10.41 -0.41
C ASN A 80 -7.69 9.23 0.47
N THR A 81 -7.13 8.18 -0.13
CA THR A 81 -6.57 7.02 0.56
C THR A 81 -5.46 7.45 1.51
N HIS A 82 -4.56 8.34 1.05
CA HIS A 82 -3.50 8.91 1.88
C HIS A 82 -4.04 9.71 3.07
N ILE A 83 -5.01 10.60 2.87
CA ILE A 83 -5.65 11.34 3.96
C ILE A 83 -6.26 10.39 5.00
N ALA A 84 -6.93 9.33 4.55
CA ALA A 84 -7.58 8.34 5.41
C ALA A 84 -6.61 7.48 6.24
N LEU A 85 -5.30 7.55 5.99
CA LEU A 85 -4.28 6.92 6.84
C LEU A 85 -4.14 7.61 8.20
N HIS A 86 -4.59 8.86 8.32
CA HIS A 86 -4.54 9.65 9.55
C HIS A 86 -3.11 9.75 10.12
N LYS A 87 -2.84 9.19 11.30
CA LYS A 87 -1.54 9.26 11.98
C LYS A 87 -0.36 8.66 11.19
N TYR A 88 -0.63 7.87 10.16
CA TYR A 88 0.39 7.28 9.30
C TYR A 88 0.56 8.04 7.96
N SER A 89 -0.21 9.10 7.75
CA SER A 89 -0.17 9.95 6.56
C SER A 89 1.22 10.59 6.36
N ASP A 90 1.89 11.00 7.44
CA ASP A 90 3.21 11.64 7.32
C ASP A 90 4.33 10.68 6.89
N THR A 91 4.16 9.39 7.17
CA THR A 91 5.10 8.30 6.84
C THR A 91 4.93 7.77 5.41
N VAL A 92 3.85 8.16 4.75
CA VAL A 92 3.47 7.67 3.42
C VAL A 92 3.39 8.86 2.47
N MET A 93 4.00 8.74 1.29
CA MET A 93 3.86 9.72 0.23
C MET A 93 3.04 9.15 -0.93
N PRO A 94 1.88 9.75 -1.26
CA PRO A 94 1.14 9.38 -2.46
C PRO A 94 1.78 10.03 -3.68
N GLY A 95 1.71 9.35 -4.82
CA GLY A 95 2.22 9.90 -6.06
C GLY A 95 1.81 9.11 -7.29
N LEU A 96 2.35 9.55 -8.42
CA LEU A 96 2.13 8.99 -9.73
C LEU A 96 3.49 8.79 -10.41
N ALA A 97 3.61 7.67 -11.11
CA ALA A 97 4.73 7.39 -11.99
C ALA A 97 4.18 6.91 -13.33
N TYR A 98 4.83 7.31 -14.42
CA TYR A 98 4.50 6.76 -15.73
C TYR A 98 5.27 5.49 -15.98
N LEU A 99 4.67 4.54 -16.69
CA LEU A 99 5.34 3.30 -17.06
C LEU A 99 6.66 3.55 -17.83
N SER A 100 6.73 4.64 -18.59
CA SER A 100 7.94 5.07 -19.31
C SER A 100 9.08 5.56 -18.42
N ASP A 101 8.79 6.01 -17.20
CA ASP A 101 9.77 6.56 -16.26
C ASP A 101 10.26 5.51 -15.24
N ILE A 102 9.85 4.24 -15.42
CA ILE A 102 10.15 3.13 -14.50
C ILE A 102 11.06 2.13 -15.22
N ASN A 103 12.20 1.83 -14.59
CA ASN A 103 13.07 0.76 -15.05
C ASN A 103 12.79 -0.52 -14.24
N ILE A 104 11.95 -1.39 -14.78
CA ILE A 104 11.62 -2.70 -14.23
C ILE A 104 11.41 -3.70 -15.37
N SER A 105 11.68 -4.97 -15.14
CA SER A 105 11.32 -6.04 -16.09
C SER A 105 9.84 -5.92 -16.47
N LEU A 106 9.60 -5.62 -17.76
CA LEU A 106 8.35 -5.12 -18.37
C LEU A 106 7.10 -6.01 -18.19
N GLN A 107 7.21 -7.14 -17.50
CA GLN A 107 6.16 -8.15 -17.38
C GLN A 107 5.31 -8.03 -16.11
N GLN A 108 5.70 -7.20 -15.13
CA GLN A 108 5.04 -7.20 -13.80
C GLN A 108 4.12 -6.00 -13.53
N LEU A 109 4.29 -4.87 -14.23
CA LEU A 109 3.49 -3.66 -14.03
C LEU A 109 2.73 -3.28 -15.29
N GLN A 110 1.46 -2.94 -15.10
CA GLN A 110 0.57 -2.41 -16.13
C GLN A 110 0.06 -1.03 -15.70
N PRO A 111 -0.30 -0.16 -16.65
CA PRO A 111 -1.06 1.04 -16.34
C PRO A 111 -2.31 0.69 -15.51
N GLY A 112 -2.69 1.57 -14.59
CA GLY A 112 -3.80 1.35 -13.67
C GLY A 112 -3.42 0.56 -12.41
N ASN A 113 -2.22 -0.02 -12.33
CA ASN A 113 -1.74 -0.64 -11.10
C ASN A 113 -1.38 0.40 -10.04
N ILE A 114 -1.53 0.02 -8.78
CA ILE A 114 -0.96 0.74 -7.65
C ILE A 114 0.09 -0.14 -7.02
N ILE A 115 1.23 0.45 -6.74
CA ILE A 115 2.33 -0.20 -6.07
C ILE A 115 2.61 0.48 -4.74
N ILE A 116 3.01 -0.32 -3.77
CA ILE A 116 3.59 0.17 -2.53
C ILE A 116 5.08 -0.11 -2.61
N VAL A 117 5.87 0.96 -2.48
CA VAL A 117 7.33 0.90 -2.43
C VAL A 117 7.76 1.20 -1.00
N ASP A 118 8.65 0.37 -0.47
CA ASP A 118 9.26 0.59 0.83
C ASP A 118 10.20 1.82 0.80
N PRO A 119 10.63 2.34 1.97
CA PRO A 119 11.60 3.42 2.03
C PRO A 119 12.95 3.11 1.36
N ARG A 120 13.27 1.82 1.15
CA ARG A 120 14.53 1.36 0.55
C ARG A 120 14.46 1.30 -0.98
N GLY A 121 13.31 1.58 -1.59
CA GLY A 121 13.11 1.52 -3.04
C GLY A 121 12.74 0.13 -3.58
N ASN A 122 12.27 -0.79 -2.74
CA ASN A 122 11.72 -2.07 -3.17
C ASN A 122 10.20 -1.98 -3.29
N TYR A 123 9.62 -2.36 -4.43
CA TYR A 123 8.17 -2.55 -4.48
C TYR A 123 7.84 -3.93 -3.90
N ILE A 124 6.90 -3.95 -2.95
CA ILE A 124 6.59 -5.15 -2.17
C ILE A 124 5.12 -5.57 -2.28
N MET A 125 4.27 -4.69 -2.81
CA MET A 125 2.85 -4.94 -2.90
C MET A 125 2.25 -4.26 -4.12
N ARG A 126 1.30 -4.94 -4.75
CA ARG A 126 0.61 -4.47 -5.96
C ARG A 126 -0.90 -4.67 -5.84
N TYR A 127 -1.65 -3.72 -6.39
CA TYR A 127 -3.09 -3.80 -6.59
C TYR A 127 -3.39 -3.69 -8.10
N ALA A 128 -4.13 -4.68 -8.62
CA ALA A 128 -4.66 -4.65 -9.98
C ALA A 128 -5.89 -3.73 -10.07
N GLU A 129 -6.14 -3.14 -11.25
CA GLU A 129 -7.13 -2.09 -11.57
C GLU A 129 -8.57 -2.28 -11.03
N PRO A 130 -9.47 -1.28 -11.20
CA PRO A 130 -9.34 0.14 -10.87
C PRO A 130 -9.68 0.38 -9.39
N ILE A 131 -9.32 1.54 -8.83
CA ILE A 131 -9.62 1.80 -7.41
C ILE A 131 -11.11 2.09 -7.28
N THR A 132 -11.79 1.16 -6.64
CA THR A 132 -13.12 1.41 -6.08
C THR A 132 -12.97 1.84 -4.61
N ALA A 133 -14.01 2.44 -4.04
CA ALA A 133 -14.04 2.76 -2.61
C ALA A 133 -13.75 1.53 -1.71
N ILE A 134 -14.05 0.32 -2.20
CA ILE A 134 -13.78 -0.96 -1.52
C ILE A 134 -12.27 -1.26 -1.50
N ASN A 135 -11.57 -1.03 -2.62
CA ASN A 135 -10.14 -1.26 -2.73
C ASN A 135 -9.32 -0.21 -1.95
N ALA A 136 -9.80 1.02 -1.83
CA ALA A 136 -9.15 2.06 -1.03
C ALA A 136 -9.05 1.67 0.47
N LYS A 137 -10.12 1.09 1.05
CA LYS A 137 -10.11 0.59 2.44
C LYS A 137 -9.10 -0.55 2.63
N ALA A 138 -9.04 -1.45 1.66
CA ALA A 138 -8.07 -2.53 1.61
C ALA A 138 -6.62 -2.00 1.63
N ILE A 139 -6.30 -1.03 0.77
CA ILE A 139 -4.99 -0.36 0.74
C ILE A 139 -4.67 0.26 2.11
N ILE A 140 -5.62 0.99 2.72
CA ILE A 140 -5.43 1.60 4.05
C ILE A 140 -5.08 0.55 5.11
N ILE A 141 -5.77 -0.59 5.11
CA ILE A 141 -5.54 -1.65 6.10
C ILE A 141 -4.14 -2.25 5.92
N ASP A 142 -3.77 -2.59 4.70
CA ASP A 142 -2.48 -3.22 4.41
C ASP A 142 -1.32 -2.24 4.68
N LEU A 143 -1.45 -0.99 4.22
CA LEU A 143 -0.44 0.05 4.45
C LEU A 143 -0.25 0.35 5.95
N LYS A 144 -1.34 0.39 6.74
CA LYS A 144 -1.25 0.53 8.21
C LYS A 144 -0.47 -0.60 8.86
N LYS A 145 -0.58 -1.83 8.34
CA LYS A 145 0.20 -2.97 8.85
C LYS A 145 1.67 -2.83 8.46
N LEU A 146 1.97 -2.50 7.20
CA LEU A 146 3.33 -2.33 6.69
C LEU A 146 4.09 -1.23 7.43
N VAL A 147 3.46 -0.07 7.61
CA VAL A 147 4.07 1.06 8.34
C VAL A 147 4.27 0.73 9.82
N LYS A 148 3.35 -0.02 10.44
CA LYS A 148 3.45 -0.42 11.85
C LYS A 148 4.53 -1.49 12.09
N PHE A 149 4.76 -2.37 11.11
CA PHE A 149 5.66 -3.52 11.23
C PHE A 149 6.59 -3.63 10.00
N PRO A 150 7.53 -2.69 9.82
CA PRO A 150 8.37 -2.64 8.61
C PRO A 150 9.20 -3.93 8.43
N HIS A 151 9.72 -4.51 9.52
CA HIS A 151 10.55 -5.73 9.47
C HIS A 151 9.80 -7.00 9.02
N VAL A 152 8.47 -7.02 9.16
CA VAL A 152 7.65 -8.20 8.78
C VAL A 152 7.44 -8.25 7.27
N ALA A 153 7.51 -7.10 6.59
CA ALA A 153 7.51 -7.04 5.14
C ALA A 153 8.76 -7.69 4.53
N ASP A 154 9.88 -7.67 5.27
CA ASP A 154 11.16 -8.25 4.83
C ASP A 154 11.22 -9.78 5.00
N THR A 155 10.47 -10.35 5.94
CA THR A 155 10.67 -11.74 6.44
C THR A 155 9.81 -12.80 5.75
N LYS A 156 8.94 -12.43 4.80
CA LYS A 156 8.22 -13.39 3.95
C LYS A 156 8.96 -13.64 2.62
N GLN A 157 10.22 -14.06 2.74
CA GLN A 157 11.00 -14.67 1.67
C GLN A 157 11.05 -16.18 1.87
#